data_AF-A0A2R6LHK2-F1
#
_entry.id   AF-A0A2R6LHK2-F1
#
_cell.length_a   1.000
_cell.length_b   1.000
_cell.length_c   1.000
_cell.angle_alpha   90.00
_cell.angle_beta   90.00
_cell.angle_gamma   90.00
#
_symmetry.space_group_name_H-M   'P 1'
#
loop_
_entity.id
_entity.type
_entity.pdbx_description
1 polymer ?
#
loop_
_entity_poly.entity_id
_entity_poly.type
_entity_poly.pdbx_seq_one_letter_code
_entity_poly.pdbx_strand_id
1 'polypeptide(L)'
;MSDLEEEYQLEYFHEEGFVRRECPSCGDHFWTRDADRELCGEPPCADYEFIDDPGLDEPHSLAEMREAFLSFFEAHDHERIDPYPVAANRWRDDVLLTQASVYDFQPLVTSGQTPPPANPLTISQPCIRMQDIDNVGKTGRHTMAFEMMAHHAFNAREDLDEPGQYAYEGEVYWKSETVRYCDELLEEMGADITDVTYIEDPWVGGGNAGPAIEVIYRGLELATLVFMCMEADPDGEYELKDGNTYSYMDTYIVDTGYGLERWTWMSQGTATVYEAVYPDM
;
A
#
# COMPACT_ATOMS: atom_id res chain seq x y z
N MET A 1 14.33 7.85 -16.38
CA MET A 1 13.21 7.04 -15.86
C MET A 1 12.97 5.85 -16.76
N SER A 2 13.26 4.66 -16.25
CA SER A 2 12.95 3.40 -16.93
C SER A 2 11.44 3.20 -17.00
N ASP A 3 10.96 2.64 -18.11
CA ASP A 3 9.56 2.33 -18.31
C ASP A 3 9.22 1.03 -17.56
N LEU A 4 8.26 1.08 -16.64
CA LEU A 4 7.80 -0.05 -15.83
C LEU A 4 6.45 -0.60 -16.35
N GLU A 5 6.02 -0.25 -17.57
CA GLU A 5 4.72 -0.65 -18.12
C GLU A 5 4.44 -2.16 -18.02
N GLU A 6 5.44 -3.02 -18.30
CA GLU A 6 5.28 -4.48 -18.21
C GLU A 6 4.98 -4.96 -16.77
N GLU A 7 5.48 -4.23 -15.76
CA GLU A 7 5.28 -4.58 -14.35
C GLU A 7 3.83 -4.39 -13.88
N TYR A 8 3.02 -3.65 -14.63
CA TYR A 8 1.63 -3.32 -14.31
C TYR A 8 0.60 -4.15 -15.12
N GLN A 9 1.05 -4.96 -16.08
CA GLN A 9 0.17 -5.85 -16.86
C GLN A 9 -0.17 -7.12 -16.05
N LEU A 10 -1.01 -6.98 -15.02
CA LEU A 10 -1.36 -8.07 -14.11
C LEU A 10 -2.41 -9.00 -14.73
N GLU A 11 -2.24 -10.31 -14.58
CA GLU A 11 -3.22 -11.32 -15.01
C GLU A 11 -4.61 -11.03 -14.41
N TYR A 12 -4.65 -10.69 -13.11
CA TYR A 12 -5.90 -10.34 -12.42
C TYR A 12 -6.67 -9.20 -13.09
N PHE A 13 -5.97 -8.14 -13.55
CA PHE A 13 -6.62 -7.04 -14.24
C PHE A 13 -7.28 -7.49 -15.55
N HIS A 14 -6.62 -8.38 -16.29
CA HIS A 14 -7.18 -8.90 -17.54
C HIS A 14 -8.33 -9.87 -17.30
N GLU A 15 -8.25 -10.72 -16.28
CA GLU A 15 -9.30 -11.67 -15.91
C GLU A 15 -10.57 -10.95 -15.45
N GLU A 16 -10.43 -9.89 -14.65
CA GLU A 16 -11.53 -9.11 -14.08
C GLU A 16 -12.03 -7.96 -14.98
N GLY A 17 -11.56 -7.93 -16.24
CA GLY A 17 -12.08 -7.01 -17.26
C GLY A 17 -11.67 -5.55 -17.09
N PHE A 18 -10.57 -5.28 -16.37
CA PHE A 18 -10.04 -3.93 -16.29
C PHE A 18 -9.46 -3.48 -17.63
N VAL A 19 -9.53 -2.18 -17.86
CA VAL A 19 -8.87 -1.49 -18.96
C VAL A 19 -7.84 -0.50 -18.43
N ARG A 20 -6.63 -0.53 -19.00
CA ARG A 20 -5.59 0.47 -18.74
C ARG A 20 -5.88 1.75 -19.51
N ARG A 21 -5.76 2.89 -18.85
CA ARG A 21 -5.99 4.23 -19.41
C ARG A 21 -4.90 5.19 -18.98
N GLU A 22 -4.79 6.30 -19.71
CA GLU A 22 -3.95 7.44 -19.35
C GLU A 22 -4.88 8.60 -18.98
N CYS A 23 -4.72 9.15 -17.79
CA CYS A 23 -5.53 10.27 -17.32
C CYS A 23 -5.15 11.55 -18.11
N PRO A 24 -6.10 12.20 -18.82
CA PRO A 24 -5.79 13.37 -19.65
C PRO A 24 -5.42 14.62 -18.82
N SER A 25 -5.63 14.58 -17.50
CA SER A 25 -5.36 15.70 -16.58
C SER A 25 -3.95 15.66 -16.01
N CYS A 26 -3.50 14.51 -15.46
CA CYS A 26 -2.18 14.35 -14.86
C CYS A 26 -1.18 13.57 -15.73
N GLY A 27 -1.64 12.77 -16.68
CA GLY A 27 -0.80 11.88 -17.49
C GLY A 27 -0.51 10.52 -16.85
N ASP A 28 -1.00 10.28 -15.63
CA ASP A 28 -0.79 9.01 -14.94
C ASP A 28 -1.60 7.89 -15.60
N HIS A 29 -1.02 6.70 -15.63
CA HIS A 29 -1.71 5.51 -16.08
C HIS A 29 -2.48 4.89 -14.93
N PHE A 30 -3.68 4.39 -15.23
CA PHE A 30 -4.53 3.74 -14.23
C PHE A 30 -5.37 2.63 -14.84
N TRP A 31 -5.80 1.70 -13.99
CA TRP A 31 -6.69 0.61 -14.35
C TRP A 31 -8.08 0.85 -13.77
N THR A 32 -9.11 0.53 -14.55
CA THR A 32 -10.51 0.67 -14.15
C THR A 32 -11.39 -0.38 -14.81
N ARG A 33 -12.47 -0.80 -14.13
CA ARG A 33 -13.53 -1.63 -14.73
C ARG A 33 -14.52 -0.81 -15.57
N ASP A 34 -14.59 0.50 -15.34
CA ASP A 34 -15.43 1.41 -16.12
C ASP A 34 -14.74 1.81 -17.44
N ALA A 35 -15.20 1.19 -18.53
CA ALA A 35 -14.69 1.46 -19.87
C ALA A 35 -15.03 2.87 -20.40
N ASP A 36 -15.84 3.66 -19.70
CA ASP A 36 -16.12 5.05 -20.07
C ASP A 36 -15.36 6.05 -19.18
N ARG A 37 -14.71 5.62 -18.10
CA ARG A 37 -13.93 6.49 -17.21
C ARG A 37 -12.73 7.10 -17.93
N GLU A 38 -12.57 8.40 -17.80
CA GLU A 38 -11.44 9.15 -18.40
C GLU A 38 -10.40 9.60 -17.37
N LEU A 39 -10.82 9.85 -16.12
CA LEU A 39 -9.97 10.42 -15.06
C LEU A 39 -9.52 9.34 -14.08
N CYS A 40 -8.31 9.49 -13.52
CA CYS A 40 -7.73 8.54 -12.58
C CYS A 40 -8.50 8.43 -11.25
N GLY A 41 -9.30 9.45 -10.89
CA GLY A 41 -10.12 9.45 -9.69
C GLY A 41 -9.44 10.03 -8.45
N GLU A 42 -8.18 10.46 -8.51
CA GLU A 42 -7.50 11.11 -7.38
C GLU A 42 -7.47 12.66 -7.55
N PRO A 43 -7.69 13.46 -6.49
CA PRO A 43 -7.43 14.89 -6.50
C PRO A 43 -6.01 15.23 -6.98
N PRO A 44 -5.84 16.19 -7.90
CA PRO A 44 -6.83 17.20 -8.33
C PRO A 44 -7.72 16.78 -9.52
N CYS A 45 -7.60 15.55 -10.01
CA CYS A 45 -8.36 15.07 -11.16
C CYS A 45 -9.82 14.71 -10.82
N ALA A 46 -10.12 14.44 -9.55
CA ALA A 46 -11.48 14.23 -9.04
C ALA A 46 -11.66 14.87 -7.65
N ASP A 47 -12.91 15.06 -7.24
CA ASP A 47 -13.30 15.52 -5.91
C ASP A 47 -13.68 14.32 -5.02
N TYR A 48 -13.83 14.54 -3.71
CA TYR A 48 -14.35 13.52 -2.80
C TYR A 48 -15.86 13.36 -2.98
N GLU A 49 -16.28 12.14 -3.28
CA GLU A 49 -17.69 11.80 -3.53
C GLU A 49 -18.37 11.18 -2.32
N PHE A 50 -17.60 10.81 -1.28
CA PHE A 50 -18.09 10.10 -0.10
C PHE A 50 -18.49 10.99 1.09
N ILE A 51 -18.24 12.31 0.99
CA ILE A 51 -18.61 13.25 2.05
C ILE A 51 -20.14 13.44 2.04
N ASP A 52 -20.78 13.27 3.19
CA ASP A 52 -22.23 13.17 3.37
C ASP A 52 -22.91 11.98 2.66
N ASP A 53 -22.15 11.13 1.97
CA ASP A 53 -22.59 9.91 1.28
C ASP A 53 -21.54 8.79 1.43
N PRO A 54 -21.45 8.13 2.61
CA PRO A 54 -20.40 7.17 2.91
C PRO A 54 -20.23 6.08 1.83
N GLY A 55 -18.98 5.70 1.57
CA GLY A 55 -18.65 4.76 0.50
C GLY A 55 -18.73 3.27 0.87
N LEU A 56 -18.90 2.95 2.15
CA LEU A 56 -18.96 1.58 2.68
C LEU A 56 -20.34 1.30 3.29
N ASP A 57 -20.70 0.02 3.45
CA ASP A 57 -22.04 -0.39 3.89
C ASP A 57 -22.41 0.10 5.29
N GLU A 58 -21.44 0.08 6.21
CA GLU A 58 -21.64 0.47 7.61
C GLU A 58 -20.56 1.44 8.09
N PRO A 59 -20.89 2.42 8.94
CA PRO A 59 -19.91 3.27 9.59
C PRO A 59 -19.14 2.49 10.64
N HIS A 60 -17.81 2.60 10.61
CA HIS A 60 -16.92 1.93 11.54
C HIS A 60 -16.19 2.94 12.42
N SER A 61 -15.98 2.61 13.69
CA SER A 61 -14.94 3.25 14.51
C SER A 61 -13.55 2.76 14.11
N LEU A 62 -12.48 3.47 14.53
CA LEU A 62 -11.09 3.00 14.35
C LEU A 62 -10.85 1.59 14.90
N ALA A 63 -11.52 1.23 15.99
CA ALA A 63 -11.37 -0.08 16.60
C ALA A 63 -12.00 -1.18 15.74
N GLU A 64 -13.22 -0.94 15.25
CA GLU A 64 -13.94 -1.87 14.38
C GLU A 64 -13.27 -2.01 13.02
N MET A 65 -12.84 -0.90 12.39
CA MET A 65 -12.15 -0.95 11.11
C MET A 65 -10.81 -1.71 11.19
N ARG A 66 -10.03 -1.48 12.26
CA ARG A 66 -8.79 -2.23 12.49
C ARG A 66 -9.06 -3.73 12.63
N GLU A 67 -10.09 -4.08 13.41
CA GLU A 67 -10.41 -5.49 13.63
C GLU A 67 -10.96 -6.16 12.37
N ALA A 68 -11.76 -5.45 11.57
CA ALA A 68 -12.25 -5.93 10.28
C ALA A 68 -11.09 -6.26 9.33
N PHE A 69 -10.13 -5.35 9.17
CA PHE A 69 -8.93 -5.56 8.35
C PHE A 69 -8.11 -6.76 8.84
N LEU A 70 -7.78 -6.81 10.14
CA LEU A 70 -6.93 -7.87 10.68
C LEU A 70 -7.64 -9.23 10.58
N SER A 71 -8.93 -9.29 10.90
CA SER A 71 -9.72 -10.52 10.80
C SER A 71 -9.84 -11.03 9.37
N PHE A 72 -9.99 -10.12 8.40
CA PHE A 72 -10.01 -10.48 6.97
C PHE A 72 -8.74 -11.22 6.58
N PHE A 73 -7.57 -10.67 6.89
CA PHE A 73 -6.30 -11.31 6.54
C PHE A 73 -6.00 -12.56 7.39
N GLU A 74 -6.41 -12.61 8.66
CA GLU A 74 -6.36 -13.84 9.46
C GLU A 74 -7.20 -14.97 8.85
N ALA A 75 -8.34 -14.65 8.22
CA ALA A 75 -9.16 -15.63 7.50
C ALA A 75 -8.54 -16.10 6.17
N HIS A 76 -7.56 -15.36 5.65
CA HIS A 76 -6.79 -15.68 4.44
C HIS A 76 -5.37 -16.21 4.75
N ASP A 77 -5.22 -16.83 5.92
CA ASP A 77 -3.99 -17.49 6.39
C ASP A 77 -2.79 -16.55 6.65
N HIS A 78 -3.01 -15.23 6.79
CA HIS A 78 -1.98 -14.31 7.30
C HIS A 78 -1.92 -14.36 8.82
N GLU A 79 -0.71 -14.47 9.37
CA GLU A 79 -0.55 -14.41 10.82
C GLU A 79 -0.59 -12.95 11.30
N ARG A 80 -1.47 -12.65 12.26
CA ARG A 80 -1.54 -11.35 12.91
C ARG A 80 -0.36 -11.15 13.86
N ILE A 81 0.32 -10.02 13.72
CA ILE A 81 1.42 -9.61 14.62
C ILE A 81 1.09 -8.32 15.36
N ASP A 82 1.71 -8.18 16.53
CA ASP A 82 1.63 -6.95 17.33
C ASP A 82 2.41 -5.80 16.66
N PRO A 83 1.93 -4.55 16.80
CA PRO A 83 2.62 -3.37 16.29
C PRO A 83 3.97 -3.14 16.99
N TYR A 84 4.91 -2.61 16.23
CA TYR A 84 6.21 -2.18 16.70
C TYR A 84 6.16 -0.74 17.28
N PRO A 85 7.09 -0.37 18.16
CA PRO A 85 7.19 0.99 18.68
C PRO A 85 7.47 2.01 17.56
N VAL A 86 6.83 3.18 17.56
CA VAL A 86 7.10 4.25 16.55
C VAL A 86 8.56 4.75 16.49
N ALA A 87 9.39 4.40 17.46
CA ALA A 87 10.81 4.75 17.51
C ALA A 87 11.65 3.69 16.79
N ALA A 88 11.75 3.82 15.46
CA ALA A 88 12.48 2.88 14.59
C ALA A 88 13.97 2.76 14.92
N ASN A 89 14.56 3.78 15.55
CA ASN A 89 15.96 3.79 15.99
C ASN A 89 16.32 2.70 17.05
N ARG A 90 15.36 1.86 17.43
CA ARG A 90 15.53 0.70 18.30
C ARG A 90 16.03 -0.54 17.58
N TRP A 91 15.85 -0.64 16.25
CA TRP A 91 16.28 -1.80 15.44
C TRP A 91 17.01 -1.41 14.15
N ARG A 92 16.97 -0.14 13.73
CA ARG A 92 17.70 0.37 12.56
C ARG A 92 18.37 1.71 12.88
N ASP A 93 19.43 2.06 12.17
CA ASP A 93 20.29 3.22 12.47
C ASP A 93 20.15 4.39 11.48
N ASP A 94 19.34 4.23 10.44
CA ASP A 94 19.21 5.15 9.31
C ASP A 94 17.97 6.07 9.37
N VAL A 95 16.98 5.75 10.22
CA VAL A 95 15.78 6.56 10.43
C VAL A 95 15.41 6.65 11.91
N LEU A 96 14.72 7.73 12.30
CA LEU A 96 14.33 7.97 13.70
C LEU A 96 12.96 7.37 14.06
N LEU A 97 12.00 7.46 13.14
CA LEU A 97 10.60 7.12 13.35
C LEU A 97 10.12 6.12 12.30
N THR A 98 9.17 5.27 12.67
CA THR A 98 8.45 4.36 11.76
C THR A 98 7.55 5.20 10.84
N GLN A 99 7.80 5.17 9.52
CA GLN A 99 7.05 5.96 8.53
C GLN A 99 6.13 5.10 7.64
N ALA A 100 6.33 3.79 7.66
CA ALA A 100 5.54 2.77 6.97
C ALA A 100 5.65 1.45 7.76
N SER A 101 4.71 0.53 7.57
CA SER A 101 4.73 -0.81 8.18
C SER A 101 6.02 -1.58 7.83
N VAL A 102 6.47 -1.50 6.57
CA VAL A 102 7.69 -2.19 6.11
C VAL A 102 8.96 -1.81 6.87
N TYR A 103 8.98 -0.64 7.53
CA TYR A 103 10.15 -0.18 8.30
C TYR A 103 10.45 -1.09 9.50
N ASP A 104 9.47 -1.86 9.96
CA ASP A 104 9.62 -2.82 11.06
C ASP A 104 10.50 -4.02 10.66
N PHE A 105 10.55 -4.31 9.36
CA PHE A 105 11.24 -5.45 8.77
C PHE A 105 12.56 -5.06 8.09
N GLN A 106 12.73 -3.78 7.75
CA GLN A 106 13.96 -3.25 7.15
C GLN A 106 15.09 -3.05 8.18
N PRO A 107 16.36 -3.26 7.79
CA PRO A 107 16.81 -3.89 6.54
C PRO A 107 16.97 -5.42 6.65
N LEU A 108 16.88 -5.99 7.86
CA LEU A 108 17.34 -7.36 8.13
C LEU A 108 16.45 -8.44 7.50
N VAL A 109 15.14 -8.26 7.54
CA VAL A 109 14.20 -9.22 6.92
C VAL A 109 14.14 -8.98 5.42
N THR A 110 14.11 -7.72 4.98
CA THR A 110 14.02 -7.40 3.55
C THR A 110 15.25 -7.87 2.76
N SER A 111 16.44 -7.83 3.37
CA SER A 111 17.67 -8.41 2.79
C SER A 111 17.78 -9.94 2.93
N GLY A 112 16.81 -10.59 3.57
CA GLY A 112 16.81 -12.04 3.79
C GLY A 112 17.82 -12.53 4.84
N GLN A 113 18.46 -11.65 5.62
CA GLN A 113 19.39 -12.04 6.69
C GLN A 113 18.68 -12.64 7.91
N THR A 114 17.40 -12.33 8.11
CA THR A 114 16.59 -12.79 9.24
C THR A 114 15.20 -13.17 8.72
N PRO A 115 14.58 -14.26 9.21
CA PRO A 115 13.23 -14.62 8.77
C PRO A 115 12.22 -13.58 9.26
N PRO A 116 11.11 -13.34 8.53
CA PRO A 116 10.01 -12.56 9.05
C PRO A 116 9.37 -13.25 10.26
N PRO A 117 8.65 -12.52 11.14
CA PRO A 117 7.96 -13.12 12.28
C PRO A 117 6.96 -14.21 11.87
N ALA A 118 6.31 -14.03 10.72
CA ALA A 118 5.45 -14.98 10.04
C ALA A 118 5.44 -14.69 8.54
N ASN A 119 4.95 -15.61 7.70
CA ASN A 119 4.90 -15.41 6.26
C ASN A 119 3.75 -16.22 5.62
N PRO A 120 2.68 -15.57 5.11
CA PRO A 120 2.47 -14.12 5.09
C PRO A 120 2.01 -13.59 6.46
N LEU A 121 2.02 -12.26 6.63
CA LEU A 121 1.70 -11.61 7.90
C LEU A 121 0.77 -10.41 7.74
N THR A 122 0.02 -10.05 8.78
CA THR A 122 -0.87 -8.87 8.82
C THR A 122 -0.71 -8.05 10.11
N ILE A 123 -0.70 -6.72 10.00
CA ILE A 123 -0.37 -5.78 11.08
C ILE A 123 -1.17 -4.48 10.97
N SER A 124 -1.41 -3.80 12.09
CA SER A 124 -1.84 -2.40 12.13
C SER A 124 -0.75 -1.57 12.80
N GLN A 125 0.15 -0.98 12.01
CA GLN A 125 1.36 -0.33 12.50
C GLN A 125 1.19 1.19 12.65
N PRO A 126 1.30 1.73 13.87
CA PRO A 126 1.39 3.18 14.07
C PRO A 126 2.63 3.77 13.38
N CYS A 127 2.39 4.77 12.54
CA CYS A 127 3.38 5.48 11.76
C CYS A 127 3.36 6.97 12.08
N ILE A 128 4.51 7.63 11.95
CA ILE A 128 4.65 9.09 12.09
C ILE A 128 5.38 9.65 10.87
N ARG A 129 4.68 10.47 10.08
CA ARG A 129 5.26 11.19 8.94
C ARG A 129 5.30 12.69 9.23
N MET A 130 6.52 13.22 9.30
CA MET A 130 6.75 14.65 9.54
C MET A 130 6.81 15.46 8.24
N GLN A 131 6.95 14.80 7.09
CA GLN A 131 7.09 15.44 5.78
C GLN A 131 5.81 16.19 5.37
N ASP A 132 4.66 15.68 5.79
CA ASP A 132 3.34 16.23 5.44
C ASP A 132 2.81 17.27 6.44
N ILE A 133 3.64 17.74 7.38
CA ILE A 133 3.21 18.64 8.46
C ILE A 133 2.53 19.91 7.94
N ASP A 134 2.98 20.43 6.79
CA ASP A 134 2.40 21.62 6.19
C ASP A 134 0.98 21.38 5.63
N ASN A 135 0.59 20.13 5.38
CA ASN A 135 -0.72 19.75 4.84
C ASN A 135 -1.74 19.37 5.93
N VAL A 136 -1.26 19.08 7.15
CA VAL A 136 -2.10 18.73 8.30
C VAL A 136 -3.01 19.91 8.66
N GLY A 137 -4.32 19.64 8.73
CA GLY A 137 -5.38 20.63 8.99
C GLY A 137 -5.77 21.49 7.78
N LYS A 138 -5.03 21.45 6.67
CA LYS A 138 -5.36 22.21 5.45
C LYS A 138 -6.13 21.38 4.43
N THR A 139 -5.75 20.12 4.28
CA THR A 139 -6.28 19.22 3.23
C THR A 139 -7.42 18.33 3.72
N GLY A 140 -7.72 18.32 5.02
CA GLY A 140 -8.75 17.47 5.63
C GLY A 140 -8.40 15.98 5.72
N ARG A 141 -7.38 15.50 4.99
CA ARG A 141 -6.99 14.07 4.92
C ARG A 141 -5.64 13.71 5.54
N HIS A 142 -4.73 14.68 5.72
CA HIS A 142 -3.37 14.40 6.21
C HIS A 142 -3.32 14.45 7.73
N THR A 143 -2.70 13.44 8.34
CA THR A 143 -2.39 13.36 9.76
C THR A 143 -0.89 13.18 9.95
N MET A 144 -0.34 13.64 11.08
CA MET A 144 1.07 13.43 11.40
C MET A 144 1.33 12.01 11.93
N ALA A 145 0.40 11.50 12.73
CA ALA A 145 0.40 10.15 13.24
C ALA A 145 -0.85 9.44 12.73
N PHE A 146 -0.67 8.21 12.27
CA PHE A 146 -1.72 7.38 11.70
C PHE A 146 -1.37 5.90 11.87
N GLU A 147 -2.35 5.02 11.68
CA GLU A 147 -2.08 3.59 11.59
C GLU A 147 -2.10 3.13 10.14
N MET A 148 -0.99 2.53 9.73
CA MET A 148 -0.86 1.83 8.46
C MET A 148 -1.16 0.36 8.71
N MET A 149 -2.34 -0.07 8.31
CA MET A 149 -2.65 -1.48 8.24
C MET A 149 -1.97 -2.08 7.02
N ALA A 150 -1.44 -3.30 7.12
CA ALA A 150 -0.66 -3.90 6.07
C ALA A 150 -0.72 -5.41 6.14
N HIS A 151 -0.67 -6.03 4.96
CA HIS A 151 -0.29 -7.42 4.80
C HIS A 151 1.02 -7.52 3.99
N HIS A 152 1.94 -8.36 4.46
CA HIS A 152 3.24 -8.56 3.83
C HIS A 152 3.48 -10.03 3.50
N ALA A 153 4.15 -10.26 2.37
CA ALA A 153 4.66 -11.55 1.96
C ALA A 153 6.12 -11.38 1.52
N PHE A 154 7.01 -12.21 2.08
CA PHE A 154 8.44 -12.18 1.80
C PHE A 154 8.81 -13.36 0.92
N ASN A 155 9.22 -13.08 -0.31
CA ASN A 155 9.53 -14.10 -1.31
C ASN A 155 11.01 -14.08 -1.67
N ALA A 156 11.54 -15.23 -2.07
CA ALA A 156 12.88 -15.34 -2.63
C ALA A 156 12.79 -16.17 -3.92
N ARG A 157 13.55 -15.74 -4.94
CA ARG A 157 13.56 -16.40 -6.24
C ARG A 157 13.89 -17.90 -6.13
N GLU A 158 13.23 -18.72 -6.94
CA GLU A 158 13.48 -20.17 -6.96
C GLU A 158 14.75 -20.54 -7.75
N ASP A 159 15.19 -19.67 -8.66
CA ASP A 159 16.30 -19.90 -9.59
C ASP A 159 17.67 -19.44 -9.06
N LEU A 160 17.80 -19.28 -7.74
CA LEU A 160 19.05 -18.85 -7.10
C LEU A 160 20.15 -19.92 -7.21
N ASP A 161 21.37 -19.47 -7.50
CA ASP A 161 22.57 -20.32 -7.53
C ASP A 161 22.83 -20.99 -6.16
N GLU A 162 22.46 -20.31 -5.07
CA GLU A 162 22.57 -20.79 -3.68
C GLU A 162 21.21 -20.75 -2.96
N PRO A 163 20.35 -21.79 -3.10
CA PRO A 163 18.97 -21.80 -2.58
C PRO A 163 18.81 -21.62 -1.05
N GLY A 164 19.89 -21.64 -0.28
CA GLY A 164 19.89 -21.46 1.18
C GLY A 164 20.57 -20.16 1.64
N GLN A 165 20.83 -19.22 0.73
CA GLN A 165 21.49 -17.96 1.08
C GLN A 165 20.61 -17.02 1.93
N TYR A 166 19.28 -17.14 1.79
CA TYR A 166 18.30 -16.32 2.52
C TYR A 166 17.59 -17.10 3.62
N ALA A 167 17.03 -16.37 4.58
CA ALA A 167 16.29 -16.91 5.71
C ALA A 167 14.86 -17.37 5.37
N TYR A 168 14.40 -17.14 4.14
CA TYR A 168 13.14 -17.60 3.57
C TYR A 168 13.33 -17.98 2.10
N GLU A 169 12.46 -18.84 1.57
CA GLU A 169 12.54 -19.42 0.24
C GLU A 169 11.17 -19.44 -0.46
N GLY A 170 11.18 -19.42 -1.79
CA GLY A 170 9.99 -19.57 -2.62
C GLY A 170 9.09 -18.34 -2.66
N GLU A 171 7.94 -18.51 -3.32
CA GLU A 171 6.90 -17.51 -3.44
C GLU A 171 5.69 -17.89 -2.58
N VAL A 172 5.25 -16.97 -1.72
CA VAL A 172 3.98 -17.07 -1.00
C VAL A 172 2.85 -16.60 -1.91
N TYR A 173 2.94 -15.34 -2.37
CA TYR A 173 2.13 -14.76 -3.43
C TYR A 173 2.77 -13.46 -3.94
N TRP A 174 2.29 -12.95 -5.08
CA TRP A 174 2.81 -11.73 -5.70
C TRP A 174 1.69 -10.76 -6.12
N LYS A 175 1.87 -10.06 -7.24
CA LYS A 175 1.06 -8.89 -7.62
C LYS A 175 -0.43 -9.17 -7.79
N SER A 176 -0.78 -10.17 -8.60
CA SER A 176 -2.18 -10.50 -8.90
C SER A 176 -2.97 -10.84 -7.64
N GLU A 177 -2.40 -11.64 -6.75
CA GLU A 177 -3.05 -12.00 -5.47
C GLU A 177 -3.15 -10.79 -4.53
N THR A 178 -2.14 -9.92 -4.51
CA THR A 178 -2.16 -8.70 -3.68
C THR A 178 -3.31 -7.78 -4.09
N VAL A 179 -3.49 -7.57 -5.39
CA VAL A 179 -4.60 -6.76 -5.91
C VAL A 179 -5.94 -7.45 -5.65
N ARG A 180 -6.02 -8.77 -5.83
CA ARG A 180 -7.22 -9.55 -5.51
C ARG A 180 -7.65 -9.38 -4.04
N TYR A 181 -6.73 -9.54 -3.09
CA TYR A 181 -7.05 -9.32 -1.67
C TYR A 181 -7.56 -7.90 -1.40
N CYS A 182 -7.01 -6.90 -2.09
CA CYS A 182 -7.49 -5.53 -1.96
C CYS A 182 -8.93 -5.36 -2.47
N ASP A 183 -9.25 -5.92 -3.63
CA ASP A 183 -10.61 -5.90 -4.20
C ASP A 183 -11.61 -6.67 -3.32
N GLU A 184 -11.23 -7.87 -2.84
CA GLU A 184 -12.06 -8.70 -1.97
C GLU A 184 -12.34 -8.01 -0.63
N LEU A 185 -11.34 -7.36 -0.03
CA LEU A 185 -11.54 -6.57 1.19
C LEU A 185 -12.49 -5.39 0.95
N LEU A 186 -12.33 -4.67 -0.17
CA LEU A 186 -13.22 -3.57 -0.53
C LEU A 186 -14.67 -4.06 -0.74
N GLU A 187 -14.85 -5.18 -1.45
CA GLU A 187 -16.15 -5.80 -1.67
C GLU A 187 -16.79 -6.27 -0.35
N GLU A 188 -16.03 -6.93 0.53
CA GLU A 188 -16.51 -7.39 1.85
C GLU A 188 -16.98 -6.22 2.73
N MET A 189 -16.33 -5.06 2.59
CA MET A 189 -16.69 -3.82 3.31
C MET A 189 -17.85 -3.05 2.64
N GLY A 190 -18.38 -3.54 1.52
CA GLY A 190 -19.53 -2.97 0.82
C GLY A 190 -19.19 -1.87 -0.19
N ALA A 191 -17.93 -1.72 -0.57
CA ALA A 191 -17.56 -0.78 -1.62
C ALA A 191 -18.05 -1.25 -2.99
N ASP A 192 -18.46 -0.31 -3.84
CA ASP A 192 -18.68 -0.59 -5.27
C ASP A 192 -17.33 -0.75 -5.99
N ILE A 193 -16.89 -2.00 -6.16
CA ILE A 193 -15.61 -2.33 -6.80
C ILE A 193 -15.50 -1.90 -8.26
N THR A 194 -16.60 -1.48 -8.90
CA THR A 194 -16.56 -0.95 -10.27
C THR A 194 -16.06 0.49 -10.32
N ASP A 195 -16.17 1.22 -9.20
CA ASP A 195 -15.72 2.61 -9.05
C ASP A 195 -14.26 2.73 -8.59
N VAL A 196 -13.65 1.61 -8.18
CA VAL A 196 -12.25 1.55 -7.74
C VAL A 196 -11.32 1.73 -8.93
N THR A 197 -10.29 2.56 -8.75
CA THR A 197 -9.20 2.72 -9.72
C THR A 197 -7.85 2.40 -9.09
N TYR A 198 -6.96 1.89 -9.93
CA TYR A 198 -5.62 1.47 -9.55
C TYR A 198 -4.61 2.29 -10.35
N ILE A 199 -4.02 3.32 -9.73
CA ILE A 199 -3.07 4.24 -10.36
C ILE A 199 -1.65 3.67 -10.27
N GLU A 200 -0.92 3.68 -11.38
CA GLU A 200 0.48 3.25 -11.44
C GLU A 200 1.38 4.37 -10.89
N ASP A 201 2.04 4.16 -9.75
CA ASP A 201 3.03 5.10 -9.19
C ASP A 201 4.24 4.33 -8.60
N PRO A 202 5.41 4.33 -9.26
CA PRO A 202 6.58 3.65 -8.74
C PRO A 202 6.97 4.16 -7.35
N TRP A 203 7.21 3.26 -6.40
CA TRP A 203 7.54 3.61 -5.03
C TRP A 203 9.05 3.55 -4.76
N VAL A 204 9.54 4.47 -3.93
CA VAL A 204 10.93 4.54 -3.47
C VAL A 204 10.96 4.88 -1.98
N GLY A 205 11.77 4.17 -1.19
CA GLY A 205 11.90 4.47 0.23
C GLY A 205 12.77 3.49 1.01
N GLY A 206 13.50 4.01 2.01
CA GLY A 206 14.30 3.17 2.92
C GLY A 206 15.43 2.37 2.25
N GLY A 207 15.87 2.77 1.05
CA GLY A 207 16.89 2.08 0.26
C GLY A 207 16.32 1.02 -0.71
N ASN A 208 15.02 0.78 -0.69
CA ASN A 208 14.34 -0.14 -1.60
C ASN A 208 13.39 0.60 -2.54
N ALA A 209 12.97 -0.08 -3.61
CA ALA A 209 12.01 0.43 -4.57
C ALA A 209 11.25 -0.70 -5.28
N GLY A 210 10.22 -0.32 -6.03
CA GLY A 210 9.48 -1.23 -6.89
C GLY A 210 8.31 -0.55 -7.60
N PRO A 211 7.69 -1.22 -8.58
CA PRO A 211 6.40 -0.80 -9.10
C PRO A 211 5.37 -0.79 -7.95
N ALA A 212 4.50 0.20 -7.93
CA ALA A 212 3.43 0.27 -6.95
C ALA A 212 2.14 0.78 -7.55
N ILE A 213 1.04 0.41 -6.89
CA ILE A 213 -0.30 0.74 -7.31
C ILE A 213 -1.02 1.45 -6.17
N GLU A 214 -1.49 2.65 -6.43
CA GLU A 214 -2.36 3.39 -5.50
C GLU A 214 -3.82 3.03 -5.77
N VAL A 215 -4.54 2.68 -4.71
CA VAL A 215 -5.94 2.23 -4.78
C VAL A 215 -6.83 3.40 -4.39
N ILE A 216 -7.56 3.92 -5.37
CA ILE A 216 -8.43 5.07 -5.21
C ILE A 216 -9.88 4.64 -5.24
N TYR A 217 -10.66 5.12 -4.28
CA TYR A 217 -12.10 4.92 -4.22
C TYR A 217 -12.80 6.23 -3.86
N ARG A 218 -13.82 6.61 -4.65
CA ARG A 218 -14.61 7.85 -4.45
C ARG A 218 -13.79 9.11 -4.18
N GLY A 219 -12.66 9.28 -4.88
CA GLY A 219 -11.79 10.43 -4.72
C GLY A 219 -10.66 10.27 -3.71
N LEU A 220 -10.62 9.19 -2.92
CA LEU A 220 -9.65 9.03 -1.83
C LEU A 220 -8.73 7.83 -2.08
N GLU A 221 -7.43 8.05 -2.00
CA GLU A 221 -6.44 6.97 -1.92
C GLU A 221 -6.60 6.23 -0.58
N LEU A 222 -7.06 4.97 -0.65
CA LEU A 222 -7.31 4.10 0.50
C LEU A 222 -6.13 3.18 0.81
N ALA A 223 -5.33 2.83 -0.20
CA ALA A 223 -4.18 1.96 -0.04
C ALA A 223 -3.09 2.23 -1.07
N THR A 224 -1.86 1.82 -0.74
CA THR A 224 -0.75 1.68 -1.68
C THR A 224 -0.27 0.23 -1.64
N LEU A 225 -0.14 -0.40 -2.81
CA LEU A 225 0.34 -1.77 -2.99
C LEU A 225 1.70 -1.72 -3.68
N VAL A 226 2.78 -1.83 -2.92
CA VAL A 226 4.17 -1.78 -3.40
C VAL A 226 4.68 -3.20 -3.61
N PHE A 227 5.28 -3.42 -4.78
CA PHE A 227 5.93 -4.68 -5.13
C PHE A 227 7.43 -4.49 -5.07
N MET A 228 7.96 -4.49 -3.85
CA MET A 228 9.36 -4.18 -3.58
C MET A 228 10.24 -5.29 -4.15
N CYS A 229 10.99 -4.97 -5.20
CA CYS A 229 11.84 -5.92 -5.91
C CYS A 229 13.19 -5.32 -6.30
N MET A 230 13.46 -4.06 -5.92
CA MET A 230 14.69 -3.36 -6.25
C MET A 230 15.36 -2.77 -5.00
N GLU A 231 16.68 -2.68 -5.04
CA GLU A 231 17.50 -1.96 -4.06
C GLU A 231 18.35 -0.89 -4.73
N ALA A 232 18.68 0.16 -3.96
CA ALA A 232 19.50 1.25 -4.46
C ALA A 232 20.90 0.76 -4.83
N ASP A 233 21.27 0.98 -6.09
CA ASP A 233 22.54 0.53 -6.67
C ASP A 233 23.10 1.64 -7.57
N PRO A 234 24.24 2.27 -7.24
CA PRO A 234 24.88 3.29 -8.08
C PRO A 234 25.22 2.84 -9.50
N ASP A 235 25.36 1.53 -9.72
CA ASP A 235 25.64 0.93 -11.03
C ASP A 235 24.38 0.29 -11.65
N GLY A 236 23.22 0.47 -11.02
CA GLY A 236 21.94 -0.13 -11.42
C GLY A 236 21.35 0.43 -12.71
N GLU A 237 20.57 -0.40 -13.39
CA GLU A 237 20.01 -0.09 -14.71
C GLU A 237 18.71 0.74 -14.65
N TYR A 238 18.06 0.80 -13.48
CA TYR A 238 16.77 1.45 -13.30
C TYR A 238 16.89 2.79 -12.60
N GLU A 239 16.68 3.89 -13.32
CA GLU A 239 16.59 5.23 -12.71
C GLU A 239 15.13 5.53 -12.33
N LEU A 240 14.87 5.81 -11.05
CA LEU A 240 13.54 6.07 -10.50
C LEU A 240 13.33 7.55 -10.14
N LYS A 241 12.13 7.88 -9.65
CA LYS A 241 11.65 9.27 -9.48
C LYS A 241 12.44 10.13 -8.50
N ASP A 242 13.22 9.52 -7.61
CA ASP A 242 14.13 10.23 -6.70
C ASP A 242 15.49 10.59 -7.34
N GLY A 243 15.72 10.18 -8.59
CA GLY A 243 16.95 10.40 -9.34
C GLY A 243 18.08 9.43 -9.00
N ASN A 244 17.82 8.41 -8.19
CA ASN A 244 18.76 7.33 -7.90
C ASN A 244 18.59 6.16 -8.88
N THR A 245 19.63 5.33 -8.96
CA THR A 245 19.66 4.10 -9.76
C THR A 245 19.45 2.87 -8.86
N TYR A 246 18.85 1.84 -9.44
CA TYR A 246 18.38 0.65 -8.74
C TYR A 246 18.65 -0.62 -9.56
N SER A 247 18.84 -1.73 -8.84
CA SER A 247 19.01 -3.07 -9.39
C SER A 247 17.95 -4.01 -8.79
N TYR A 248 17.54 -5.02 -9.56
CA TYR A 248 16.66 -6.07 -9.05
C TYR A 248 17.34 -6.87 -7.95
N MET A 249 16.56 -7.19 -6.93
CA MET A 249 16.95 -8.05 -5.82
C MET A 249 16.62 -9.51 -6.11
N ASP A 250 17.34 -10.40 -5.43
CA ASP A 250 17.02 -11.83 -5.40
C ASP A 250 15.79 -12.14 -4.51
N THR A 251 15.54 -11.28 -3.52
CA THR A 251 14.33 -11.30 -2.69
C THR A 251 13.34 -10.24 -3.19
N TYR A 252 12.05 -10.53 -3.08
CA TYR A 252 10.98 -9.64 -3.51
C TYR A 252 9.80 -9.73 -2.55
N ILE A 253 9.17 -8.60 -2.26
CA ILE A 253 8.34 -8.42 -1.06
C ILE A 253 7.07 -7.68 -1.42
N VAL A 254 5.94 -8.25 -1.00
CA VAL A 254 4.67 -7.54 -1.02
C VAL A 254 4.67 -6.57 0.16
N ASP A 255 4.65 -5.28 -0.14
CA ASP A 255 4.62 -4.18 0.81
C ASP A 255 3.34 -3.37 0.61
N THR A 256 2.34 -3.61 1.46
CA THR A 256 1.07 -2.89 1.37
C THR A 256 0.92 -1.89 2.51
N GLY A 257 0.14 -0.84 2.26
CA GLY A 257 -0.21 0.14 3.27
C GLY A 257 -1.63 0.66 3.07
N TYR A 258 -2.49 0.40 4.04
CA TYR A 258 -3.89 0.81 4.11
C TYR A 258 -4.04 1.80 5.27
N GLY A 259 -4.47 3.03 4.98
CA GLY A 259 -4.61 4.05 6.02
C GLY A 259 -5.86 3.84 6.86
N LEU A 260 -5.72 3.35 8.10
CA LEU A 260 -6.85 3.06 9.00
C LEU A 260 -7.81 4.26 9.13
N GLU A 261 -7.26 5.45 9.31
CA GLU A 261 -8.00 6.70 9.45
C GLU A 261 -8.79 7.04 8.18
N ARG A 262 -8.22 6.78 6.99
CA ARG A 262 -8.89 7.04 5.70
C ARG A 262 -10.01 6.05 5.45
N TRP A 263 -9.80 4.76 5.74
CA TRP A 263 -10.86 3.75 5.68
C TRP A 263 -12.01 4.05 6.64
N THR A 264 -11.68 4.43 7.87
CA THR A 264 -12.64 4.89 8.87
C THR A 264 -13.43 6.10 8.36
N TRP A 265 -12.74 7.08 7.77
CA TRP A 265 -13.37 8.27 7.19
C TRP A 265 -14.29 7.93 6.01
N MET A 266 -13.86 7.05 5.10
CA MET A 266 -14.67 6.55 3.98
C MET A 266 -15.98 5.89 4.47
N SER A 267 -15.91 5.17 5.58
CA SER A 267 -17.08 4.51 6.18
C SER A 267 -18.08 5.48 6.84
N GLN A 268 -17.62 6.66 7.26
CA GLN A 268 -18.45 7.62 8.02
C GLN A 268 -18.91 8.82 7.19
N GLY A 269 -18.19 9.19 6.13
CA GLY A 269 -18.54 10.31 5.25
C GLY A 269 -18.53 11.68 5.93
N THR A 270 -17.77 11.86 7.02
CA THR A 270 -17.64 13.17 7.71
C THR A 270 -16.92 14.21 6.84
N ALA A 271 -16.93 15.48 7.24
CA ALA A 271 -16.30 16.54 6.43
C ALA A 271 -14.78 16.40 6.33
N THR A 272 -14.14 15.84 7.36
CA THR A 272 -12.70 15.57 7.40
C THR A 272 -12.41 14.28 8.13
N VAL A 273 -11.19 13.76 7.93
CA VAL A 273 -10.67 12.61 8.67
C VAL A 273 -10.65 12.86 10.18
N TYR A 274 -10.47 14.11 10.61
CA TYR A 274 -10.38 14.45 12.04
C TYR A 274 -11.69 14.23 12.77
N GLU A 275 -12.82 14.51 12.13
CA GLU A 275 -14.15 14.28 12.69
C GLU A 275 -14.47 12.79 12.79
N ALA A 276 -14.03 11.98 11.83
CA ALA A 276 -14.23 10.54 11.85
C ALA A 276 -13.39 9.84 12.95
N VAL A 277 -12.18 10.32 13.17
CA VAL A 277 -11.17 9.69 14.04
C VAL A 277 -11.26 10.23 15.47
N TYR A 278 -11.59 11.52 15.63
CA TYR A 278 -11.60 12.22 16.92
C TYR A 278 -12.86 13.09 17.09
N PRO A 279 -14.07 12.51 17.09
CA PRO A 279 -15.32 13.25 17.11
C PRO A 279 -15.52 14.12 18.37
N ASP A 280 -14.83 13.79 19.46
CA ASP A 280 -14.96 14.45 20.77
C ASP A 280 -13.85 15.49 21.08
N MET A 281 -12.88 15.71 20.19
CA MET A 281 -11.76 16.65 20.40
C MET A 281 -11.99 18.04 19.82
#